data_AF-A0AAU4KWA5-F1
#
_entry.id   AF-A0AAU4KWA5-F1
#
_cell.length_a   1.000
_cell.length_b   1.000
_cell.length_c   1.000
_cell.angle_alpha   90.00
_cell.angle_beta   90.00
_cell.angle_gamma   90.00
#
_symmetry.space_group_name_H-M   'P 1'
#
loop_
_entity.id
_entity.type
_entity.pdbx_description
1 polymer ?
#
loop_
_entity_poly.entity_id
_entity_poly.type
_entity_poly.pdbx_seq_one_letter_code
_entity_poly.pdbx_strand_id
1 'polypeptide(L)'
;MTTPTAPRPAVRAATMWPTPPGALRVRPLPREATASYLTRLAAAYHLSAAQLLDGLHITTTGTPAAPPATEIHLSNEAARRLSGFTRIPPAHLARALARRPPPAAIGTARAATARWQPAQPAVQPLPACTACTAHRSPHKAVPAWTHPAPSLPPHP
;
A
#
# COMPACT_ATOMS: atom_id res chain seq x y z
N MET A 1 -14.55 26.91 -45.24
CA MET A 1 -13.54 27.28 -44.23
C MET A 1 -14.10 26.90 -42.87
N THR A 2 -13.69 25.75 -42.32
CA THR A 2 -14.15 25.23 -41.02
C THR A 2 -13.00 25.29 -40.04
N THR A 3 -13.16 26.12 -39.01
CA THR A 3 -12.20 26.29 -37.92
C THR A 3 -12.25 25.07 -36.98
N PRO A 4 -11.12 24.41 -36.66
CA PRO A 4 -11.12 23.37 -35.65
C PRO A 4 -11.09 23.99 -34.24
N THR A 5 -12.12 23.68 -33.45
CA THR A 5 -12.18 23.95 -32.01
C THR A 5 -11.05 23.23 -31.30
N ALA A 6 -10.13 24.00 -30.71
CA ALA A 6 -9.08 23.46 -29.85
C ALA A 6 -9.68 22.83 -28.58
N PRO A 7 -9.19 21.68 -28.11
CA PRO A 7 -9.60 21.12 -26.83
C PRO A 7 -9.13 22.02 -25.69
N ARG A 8 -10.06 22.35 -24.78
CA ARG A 8 -9.81 23.06 -23.53
C ARG A 8 -8.67 22.39 -22.76
N PRO A 9 -7.70 23.13 -22.20
CA PRO A 9 -6.71 22.55 -21.32
C PRO A 9 -7.43 21.98 -20.10
N ALA A 10 -7.25 20.69 -19.84
CA ALA A 10 -7.62 20.09 -18.58
C ALA A 10 -6.86 20.85 -17.50
N VAL A 11 -7.59 21.57 -16.65
CA VAL A 11 -7.06 22.14 -15.42
C VAL A 11 -6.45 20.96 -14.67
N ARG A 12 -5.10 20.89 -14.63
CA ARG A 12 -4.38 20.04 -13.69
C ARG A 12 -4.89 20.47 -12.32
N ALA A 13 -5.83 19.70 -11.76
CA ALA A 13 -6.10 19.76 -10.36
C ALA A 13 -4.76 19.50 -9.69
N ALA A 14 -4.14 20.55 -9.17
CA ALA A 14 -3.06 20.42 -8.22
C ALA A 14 -3.61 19.50 -7.15
N THR A 15 -3.20 18.23 -7.18
CA THR A 15 -3.57 17.27 -6.16
C THR A 15 -2.92 17.82 -4.91
N MET A 16 -3.68 18.59 -4.14
CA MET A 16 -3.22 19.21 -2.92
C MET A 16 -2.88 18.02 -2.02
N TRP A 17 -1.59 17.69 -1.99
CA TRP A 17 -1.08 16.63 -1.16
C TRP A 17 -1.57 16.95 0.26
N PRO A 18 -2.25 16.01 0.94
CA PRO A 18 -2.70 16.28 2.29
C PRO A 18 -1.47 16.68 3.10
N THR A 19 -1.49 17.90 3.64
CA THR A 19 -0.46 18.39 4.57
C THR A 19 -0.34 17.32 5.64
N PRO A 20 0.80 16.61 5.81
CA PRO A 20 0.83 15.29 6.45
C PRO A 20 0.10 15.35 7.79
N PRO A 21 -1.16 14.90 7.85
CA PRO A 21 -1.90 15.02 9.07
C PRO A 21 -1.37 13.87 9.90
N GLY A 22 -0.67 14.15 10.99
CA GLY A 22 -0.37 13.16 12.02
C GLY A 22 -1.63 12.57 12.69
N ALA A 23 -2.80 12.62 12.04
CA ALA A 23 -4.12 12.48 12.64
C ALA A 23 -4.85 11.19 12.22
N LEU A 24 -4.73 10.70 10.97
CA LEU A 24 -5.43 9.48 10.55
C LEU A 24 -4.56 8.25 10.79
N ARG A 25 -4.65 7.71 12.01
CA ARG A 25 -3.87 6.55 12.47
C ARG A 25 -4.44 5.23 11.92
N VAL A 26 -4.21 4.94 10.64
CA VAL A 26 -4.40 3.58 10.12
C VAL A 26 -3.26 2.72 10.64
N ARG A 27 -3.55 1.92 11.68
CA ARG A 27 -2.56 0.98 12.22
C ARG A 27 -2.57 -0.30 11.37
N PRO A 28 -1.40 -0.77 10.92
CA PRO A 28 -1.30 -2.03 10.21
C PRO A 28 -1.73 -3.17 11.13
N LEU A 29 -2.41 -4.16 10.57
CA LEU A 29 -2.74 -5.41 11.23
C LEU A 29 -1.49 -6.31 11.26
N PRO A 30 -1.38 -7.25 12.21
CA PRO A 30 -0.35 -8.27 12.16
C PRO A 30 -0.47 -9.10 10.88
N ARG A 31 0.65 -9.25 10.15
CA ARG A 31 0.74 -9.95 8.85
C ARG A 31 -0.17 -9.39 7.76
N GLU A 32 -0.49 -8.10 7.82
CA GLU A 32 -1.30 -7.48 6.77
C GLU A 32 -0.56 -7.53 5.42
N ALA A 33 -1.31 -7.81 4.35
CA ALA A 33 -0.82 -7.62 2.99
C ALA A 33 -0.44 -6.15 2.80
N THR A 34 0.70 -5.89 2.16
CA THR A 34 1.16 -4.51 1.92
C THR A 34 0.18 -3.76 1.04
N ALA A 35 -0.38 -4.44 0.02
CA ALA A 35 -1.43 -3.89 -0.83
C ALA A 35 -2.68 -3.50 0.00
N SER A 36 -3.14 -4.39 0.90
CA SER A 36 -4.27 -4.13 1.80
C SER A 36 -4.03 -2.91 2.68
N TYR A 37 -2.86 -2.83 3.30
CA TYR A 37 -2.50 -1.71 4.17
C TYR A 37 -2.50 -0.38 3.40
N LEU A 38 -1.91 -0.34 2.20
CA LEU A 38 -1.90 0.87 1.37
C LEU A 38 -3.30 1.26 0.90
N THR A 39 -4.17 0.30 0.56
CA THR A 39 -5.58 0.60 0.23
C THR A 39 -6.30 1.20 1.42
N ARG A 40 -6.14 0.64 2.62
CA ARG A 40 -6.74 1.20 3.85
C ARG A 40 -6.21 2.57 4.19
N LEU A 41 -4.90 2.77 4.06
CA LEU A 41 -4.24 4.04 4.31
C LEU A 41 -4.71 5.11 3.33
N ALA A 42 -4.64 4.83 2.02
CA ALA A 42 -5.09 5.74 0.97
C ALA A 42 -6.57 6.11 1.15
N ALA A 43 -7.41 5.11 1.46
CA ALA A 43 -8.83 5.32 1.65
C ALA A 43 -9.17 6.17 2.88
N ALA A 44 -8.33 6.16 3.93
CA ALA A 44 -8.44 7.09 5.07
C ALA A 44 -8.18 8.54 4.63
N TYR A 45 -7.23 8.75 3.72
CA TYR A 45 -6.92 10.07 3.16
C TYR A 45 -7.78 10.44 1.93
N HIS A 46 -8.82 9.67 1.61
CA HIS A 46 -9.64 9.84 0.39
C HIS A 46 -8.83 9.79 -0.92
N LEU A 47 -7.71 9.07 -0.91
CA LEU A 47 -6.84 8.84 -2.07
C LEU A 47 -7.01 7.42 -2.61
N SER A 48 -6.65 7.22 -3.88
CA SER A 48 -6.31 5.90 -4.39
C SER A 48 -4.90 5.48 -3.97
N ALA A 49 -4.61 4.17 -3.97
CA ALA A 49 -3.27 3.68 -3.66
C ALA A 49 -2.20 4.24 -4.62
N ALA A 50 -2.56 4.47 -5.89
CA ALA A 50 -1.66 5.09 -6.87
C ALA A 50 -1.36 6.55 -6.52
N GLN A 51 -2.38 7.35 -6.16
CA GLN A 51 -2.18 8.74 -5.74
C GLN A 51 -1.36 8.86 -4.45
N LEU A 52 -1.55 7.95 -3.50
CA LEU A 52 -0.73 7.89 -2.29
C LEU A 52 0.75 7.60 -2.63
N LEU A 53 1.02 6.63 -3.50
CA LEU A 53 2.39 6.29 -3.87
C LEU A 53 3.05 7.41 -4.68
N ASP A 54 2.31 8.03 -5.60
CA ASP A 54 2.79 9.13 -6.43
C ASP A 54 3.22 10.34 -5.61
N GLY A 55 2.39 10.80 -4.65
CA GLY A 55 2.78 11.93 -3.83
C GLY A 55 3.75 11.61 -2.69
N LEU A 56 4.05 10.33 -2.43
CA LEU A 56 5.25 9.91 -1.70
C LEU A 56 6.51 9.86 -2.59
N HIS A 57 6.37 10.25 -3.86
CA HIS A 57 7.40 10.17 -4.89
C HIS A 57 7.96 8.74 -5.06
N ILE A 58 7.09 7.73 -4.93
CA ILE A 58 7.45 6.32 -5.10
C ILE A 58 7.12 5.89 -6.53
N THR A 59 8.13 5.52 -7.29
CA THR A 59 7.95 5.02 -8.66
C THR A 59 7.30 3.63 -8.61
N THR A 60 6.09 3.52 -9.13
CA THR A 60 5.35 2.25 -9.19
C THR A 60 5.55 1.54 -10.53
N THR A 61 5.76 0.23 -10.47
CA THR A 61 5.85 -0.66 -11.65
C THR A 61 4.89 -1.83 -11.49
N GLY A 62 4.52 -2.47 -12.61
CA GLY A 62 3.52 -3.53 -12.63
C GLY A 62 2.07 -3.01 -12.56
N THR A 63 1.12 -3.92 -12.73
CA THR A 63 -0.30 -3.57 -12.81
C THR A 63 -1.00 -3.88 -11.49
N PRO A 64 -1.63 -2.88 -10.84
CA PRO A 64 -2.46 -3.14 -9.67
C PRO A 64 -3.73 -3.90 -10.06
N ALA A 65 -4.11 -4.89 -9.26
CA ALA A 65 -5.43 -5.50 -9.30
C ALA A 65 -6.10 -5.40 -7.93
N ALA A 66 -7.41 -5.62 -7.88
CA ALA A 66 -8.13 -5.62 -6.61
C ALA A 66 -7.53 -6.67 -5.64
N PRO A 67 -7.32 -6.33 -4.35
CA PRO A 67 -6.99 -7.33 -3.35
C PRO A 67 -8.05 -8.45 -3.32
N PRO A 68 -7.65 -9.72 -3.12
CA PRO A 68 -6.31 -10.20 -2.76
C PRO A 68 -5.40 -10.55 -3.94
N ALA A 69 -5.78 -10.23 -5.19
CA ALA A 69 -5.13 -10.75 -6.40
C ALA A 69 -3.71 -10.22 -6.65
N THR A 70 -3.35 -9.07 -6.08
CA THR A 70 -1.99 -8.51 -6.21
C THR A 70 -1.43 -8.08 -4.86
N GLU A 71 -0.12 -8.25 -4.72
CA GLU A 71 0.69 -7.77 -3.61
C GLU A 71 1.63 -6.67 -4.13
N ILE A 72 2.12 -5.82 -3.24
CA ILE A 72 3.08 -4.77 -3.59
C ILE A 72 4.36 -4.90 -2.78
N HIS A 73 5.48 -4.91 -3.49
CA HIS A 73 6.81 -4.96 -2.89
C HIS A 73 7.43 -3.57 -2.88
N LEU A 74 7.82 -3.08 -1.71
CA LEU A 74 8.45 -1.78 -1.53
C LEU A 74 9.97 -1.93 -1.45
N SER A 75 10.71 -1.00 -2.06
CA SER A 75 12.13 -0.84 -1.78
C SER A 75 12.36 -0.31 -0.35
N ASN A 76 13.58 -0.43 0.15
CA ASN A 76 13.94 0.11 1.47
C ASN A 76 13.68 1.63 1.56
N GLU A 77 13.94 2.36 0.47
CA GLU A 77 13.67 3.81 0.42
C GLU A 77 12.16 4.11 0.38
N ALA A 78 11.36 3.34 -0.38
CA ALA A 78 9.91 3.48 -0.37
C ALA A 78 9.31 3.20 1.01
N ALA A 79 9.80 2.17 1.71
CA ALA A 79 9.40 1.86 3.08
C ALA A 79 9.77 2.97 4.08
N ARG A 80 10.94 3.62 3.91
CA ARG A 80 11.33 4.79 4.72
C ARG A 80 10.39 5.98 4.52
N ARG A 81 10.03 6.30 3.28
CA ARG A 81 9.11 7.41 2.98
C ARG A 81 7.71 7.14 3.54
N LEU A 82 7.22 5.91 3.39
CA LEU A 82 5.96 5.48 4.01
C LEU A 82 6.02 5.57 5.55
N SER A 83 7.14 5.19 6.16
CA SER A 83 7.36 5.33 7.60
C SER A 83 7.30 6.79 8.05
N GLY A 84 7.97 7.69 7.32
CA GLY A 84 7.93 9.14 7.61
C GLY A 84 6.51 9.72 7.49
N PHE A 85 5.77 9.33 6.46
CA PHE A 85 4.39 9.77 6.24
C PHE A 85 3.42 9.26 7.34
N THR A 86 3.52 7.99 7.70
CA THR A 86 2.63 7.35 8.69
C THR A 86 3.04 7.60 10.14
N ARG A 87 4.26 8.10 10.37
CA ARG A 87 4.94 8.17 11.68
C ARG A 87 5.01 6.80 12.40
N ILE A 88 5.00 5.70 11.65
CA ILE A 88 5.18 4.35 12.18
C ILE A 88 6.64 3.94 11.95
N PRO A 89 7.38 3.51 12.98
CA PRO A 89 8.78 3.09 12.81
C PRO A 89 8.94 2.01 11.73
N PRO A 90 10.02 2.01 10.92
CA PRO A 90 10.22 1.02 9.87
C PRO A 90 10.21 -0.42 10.40
N ALA A 91 10.76 -0.65 11.60
CA ALA A 91 10.73 -1.95 12.27
C ALA A 91 9.31 -2.41 12.64
N HIS A 92 8.38 -1.49 12.86
CA HIS A 92 6.98 -1.81 13.14
C HIS A 92 6.24 -2.15 11.85
N LEU A 93 6.44 -1.36 10.78
CA LEU A 93 5.92 -1.68 9.46
C LEU A 93 6.44 -3.03 8.97
N ALA A 94 7.74 -3.27 9.07
CA ALA A 94 8.33 -4.55 8.65
C ALA A 94 7.82 -5.75 9.46
N ARG A 95 7.42 -5.58 10.72
CA ARG A 95 6.83 -6.65 11.54
C ARG A 95 5.34 -6.87 11.23
N ALA A 96 4.62 -5.79 10.99
CA ALA A 96 3.18 -5.84 10.77
C ALA A 96 2.84 -6.28 9.33
N LEU A 97 3.63 -5.85 8.34
CA LEU A 97 3.43 -6.23 6.95
C LEU A 97 4.04 -7.60 6.70
N ALA A 98 3.31 -8.46 5.98
CA ALA A 98 3.78 -9.80 5.66
C ALA A 98 5.09 -9.72 4.89
N ARG A 99 6.18 -10.19 5.53
CA ARG A 99 7.52 -10.23 4.96
C ARG A 99 7.59 -11.31 3.90
N ARG A 100 7.09 -11.02 2.70
CA ARG A 100 7.77 -11.58 1.54
C ARG A 100 9.01 -10.74 1.30
N PRO A 101 10.22 -11.35 1.34
CA PRO A 101 11.40 -10.61 0.93
C PRO A 101 11.11 -10.06 -0.47
N PRO A 102 11.19 -8.73 -0.66
CA PRO A 102 11.11 -8.20 -2.02
C PRO A 102 12.20 -8.90 -2.84
N PRO A 103 11.96 -9.17 -4.13
CA PRO A 103 13.02 -9.61 -5.02
C PRO A 103 14.25 -8.73 -4.78
N ALA A 104 15.45 -9.30 -4.67
CA ALA A 104 16.65 -8.57 -4.22
C ALA A 104 16.86 -7.25 -4.99
N ALA A 105 16.56 -7.26 -6.30
CA ALA A 105 16.57 -6.09 -7.18
C ALA A 105 15.71 -4.90 -6.73
N ILE A 106 14.59 -5.15 -6.03
CA ILE A 106 13.72 -4.11 -5.47
C ILE A 106 14.18 -3.72 -4.07
N GLY A 107 14.54 -4.69 -3.23
CA GLY A 107 14.95 -4.45 -1.85
C GLY A 107 16.17 -3.53 -1.73
N THR A 108 17.15 -3.70 -2.62
CA THR A 108 18.41 -2.91 -2.61
C THR A 108 18.36 -1.65 -3.48
N ALA A 109 17.23 -1.35 -4.12
CA ALA A 109 17.11 -0.16 -4.95
C ALA A 109 17.33 1.10 -4.11
N ARG A 110 18.26 1.95 -4.54
CA ARG A 110 18.49 3.28 -3.93
C ARG A 110 17.32 4.23 -4.16
N ALA A 111 16.60 4.03 -5.26
CA ALA A 111 15.39 4.77 -5.59
C ALA A 111 14.18 4.25 -4.78
N ALA A 112 13.25 5.16 -4.49
CA ALA A 112 11.95 4.80 -3.94
C ALA A 112 11.11 4.13 -5.02
N THR A 113 11.04 2.80 -5.00
CA THR A 113 10.29 2.02 -5.99
C THR A 113 9.31 1.10 -5.30
N ALA A 114 8.21 0.84 -5.97
CA ALA A 114 7.23 -0.16 -5.59
C ALA A 114 6.87 -1.00 -6.82
N ARG A 115 6.69 -2.30 -6.64
CA ARG A 115 6.28 -3.21 -7.72
C ARG A 115 5.05 -4.01 -7.33
N TRP A 116 4.01 -3.88 -8.14
CA TRP A 116 2.84 -4.76 -8.10
C TRP A 116 3.20 -6.12 -8.69
N GLN A 117 2.85 -7.18 -7.97
CA GLN A 117 3.03 -8.57 -8.41
C GLN A 117 1.76 -9.36 -8.11
N PRO A 118 1.38 -10.32 -8.98
CA PRO A 118 0.30 -11.24 -8.67
C PRO A 118 0.56 -11.98 -7.36
N ALA A 119 -0.44 -12.04 -6.49
CA ALA A 119 -0.38 -12.87 -5.31
C ALA A 119 -0.34 -14.34 -5.73
N GLN A 120 0.64 -15.10 -5.24
CA GLN A 120 0.71 -16.52 -5.55
C GLN A 120 -0.46 -17.24 -4.84
N PRO A 121 -1.17 -18.16 -5.51
CA PRO A 121 -2.33 -18.85 -4.94
C PRO A 121 -2.06 -19.50 -3.57
N ALA A 122 -0.89 -20.11 -3.41
CA ALA A 122 -0.47 -20.80 -2.18
C ALA A 122 -0.24 -19.87 -0.97
N VAL A 123 -0.15 -18.56 -1.19
CA VAL A 123 0.05 -17.56 -0.13
C VAL A 123 -0.94 -16.41 -0.28
N GLN A 124 -2.13 -16.68 -0.82
CA GLN A 124 -3.14 -15.64 -0.93
C GLN A 124 -3.55 -15.18 0.48
N PRO A 125 -3.60 -13.86 0.70
CA PRO A 125 -4.01 -13.34 1.99
C PRO A 125 -5.51 -13.62 2.20
N LEU A 126 -5.86 -13.89 3.45
CA LEU A 126 -7.22 -14.19 3.89
C LEU A 126 -7.90 -12.92 4.42
N PRO A 127 -9.23 -12.80 4.33
CA PRO A 127 -9.94 -11.65 4.89
C PRO A 127 -9.69 -11.58 6.40
N ALA A 128 -9.30 -10.41 6.88
CA ALA A 128 -9.10 -10.16 8.30
C ALA A 128 -10.44 -10.01 9.01
N CYS A 129 -10.45 -10.20 10.33
CA CYS A 129 -11.62 -9.93 11.16
C CYS A 129 -12.07 -8.46 10.97
N THR A 130 -13.34 -8.28 10.61
CA THR A 130 -13.94 -6.96 10.36
C THR A 130 -13.93 -6.09 11.62
N ALA A 131 -14.21 -6.67 12.78
CA ALA A 131 -14.14 -5.97 14.07
C ALA A 131 -12.71 -5.53 14.42
N CYS A 132 -11.70 -6.39 14.20
CA CYS A 132 -10.30 -6.02 14.40
C CYS A 132 -9.86 -4.92 13.42
N THR A 133 -10.34 -4.97 12.19
CA THR A 133 -10.05 -3.97 11.16
C THR A 133 -10.67 -2.63 11.52
N ALA A 134 -11.93 -2.60 11.93
CA ALA A 134 -12.63 -1.39 12.38
C ALA A 134 -11.95 -0.76 13.60
N HIS A 135 -11.51 -1.57 14.58
CA HIS A 135 -10.78 -1.07 15.74
C HIS A 135 -9.41 -0.45 15.39
N ARG A 136 -8.77 -0.91 14.31
CA ARG A 136 -7.45 -0.43 13.84
C ARG A 136 -7.53 0.66 12.76
N SER A 137 -8.71 0.85 12.16
CA SER A 137 -9.06 1.87 11.16
C SER A 137 -10.45 2.45 11.43
N PRO A 138 -10.59 3.36 12.40
CA PRO A 138 -11.92 3.87 12.80
C PRO A 138 -12.57 4.75 11.73
N HIS A 139 -11.81 5.28 10.76
CA HIS A 139 -12.29 6.29 9.83
C HIS A 139 -12.91 5.73 8.54
N LYS A 140 -12.70 4.44 8.22
CA LYS A 140 -13.32 3.79 7.05
C LYS A 140 -13.28 2.26 7.17
N ALA A 141 -14.43 1.62 7.03
CA ALA A 141 -14.58 0.16 7.01
C ALA A 141 -14.11 -0.42 5.66
N VAL A 142 -12.82 -0.31 5.37
CA VAL A 142 -12.20 -0.97 4.23
C VAL A 142 -11.76 -2.37 4.69
N PRO A 143 -12.17 -3.44 3.98
CA PRO A 143 -11.71 -4.80 4.28
C PRO A 143 -10.19 -4.86 4.31
N ALA A 144 -9.64 -5.58 5.28
CA ALA A 144 -8.22 -5.87 5.33
C ALA A 144 -7.97 -7.34 4.97
N TRP A 145 -6.78 -7.60 4.45
CA TRP A 145 -6.31 -8.93 4.07
C TRP A 145 -5.01 -9.23 4.80
N THR A 146 -4.94 -10.38 5.48
CA THR A 146 -3.77 -10.81 6.25
C THR A 146 -3.25 -12.13 5.72
N HIS A 147 -1.94 -12.23 5.61
CA HIS A 147 -1.28 -13.49 5.26
C HIS A 147 -1.43 -14.49 6.42
N PRO A 148 -1.68 -15.77 6.12
CA PRO A 148 -1.66 -16.81 7.15
C PRO A 148 -0.29 -16.82 7.83
N ALA A 149 -0.23 -17.35 9.06
CA ALA A 149 1.05 -17.68 9.65
C ALA A 149 1.81 -18.59 8.66
N PRO A 150 3.14 -18.43 8.47
CA PRO A 150 3.89 -19.51 7.87
C PRO A 150 3.55 -20.76 8.68
N SER A 151 2.95 -21.75 8.03
CA SER A 151 2.74 -23.05 8.66
C SER A 151 4.11 -23.49 9.15
N LEU A 152 4.25 -23.66 10.47
CA LEU A 152 5.37 -24.40 11.00
C LEU A 152 5.37 -25.75 10.24
N PRO A 153 6.51 -26.23 9.75
CA PRO A 153 6.55 -27.60 9.27
C PRO A 153 6.03 -28.49 10.41
N PRO A 154 5.24 -29.54 10.12
CA PRO A 154 4.92 -30.52 11.15
C PRO A 154 6.24 -30.96 11.78
N HIS A 155 6.36 -30.78 13.10
CA HIS A 155 7.45 -31.39 13.85
C HIS A 155 7.38 -32.91 13.61
N PRO A 156 8.54 -33.58 13.47
CA PRO A 156 8.63 -34.98 13.02
C PRO A 156 7.86 -35.95 13.90
#